data_AF-A0AAD4HCR8-F1
#
_entry.id   AF-A0AAD4HCR8-F1
#
_cell.length_a   1.000
_cell.length_b   1.000
_cell.length_c   1.000
_cell.angle_alpha   90.00
_cell.angle_beta   90.00
_cell.angle_gamma   90.00
#
_symmetry.space_group_name_H-M   'P 1'
#
loop_
_entity.id
_entity.type
_entity.pdbx_description
1 polymer ?
#
loop_
_entity_poly.entity_id
_entity_poly.type
_entity_poly.pdbx_seq_one_letter_code
_entity_poly.pdbx_strand_id
1 'polypeptide(L)'
;ISATRSDDTSRLKSQIGHYAAFNTKDHPIRPAIYDGSGSRTHLGINHPVLARFLCPVRELGRFSEDADKALKDIQCGKVNLTAFALPAFLWAGDPPGQDYDDDNMFEGMFDGYLLERVGVF
;
A
#
# COMPACT_ATOMS: atom_id res chain seq x y z
N ILE A 1 -3.16 -6.65 37.15
CA ILE A 1 -4.03 -6.80 35.95
C ILE A 1 -3.09 -6.93 34.76
N SER A 2 -2.82 -8.18 34.33
CA SER A 2 -1.84 -8.48 33.28
C SER A 2 -2.57 -8.70 31.96
N ALA A 3 -2.43 -7.71 31.09
CA ALA A 3 -2.62 -7.70 29.64
C ALA A 3 -3.31 -8.91 29.00
N THR A 4 -4.60 -8.76 28.68
CA THR A 4 -5.21 -9.41 27.53
C THR A 4 -4.62 -8.77 26.26
N ARG A 5 -3.40 -9.14 25.88
CA ARG A 5 -2.93 -8.90 24.50
C ARG A 5 -3.59 -9.99 23.66
N SER A 6 -4.70 -9.65 23.00
CA SER A 6 -5.29 -10.49 21.95
C SER A 6 -4.18 -10.80 20.93
N ASP A 7 -3.89 -12.09 20.79
CA ASP A 7 -2.88 -12.64 19.89
C ASP A 7 -3.45 -12.84 18.47
N ASP A 8 -4.71 -12.42 18.25
CA ASP A 8 -5.51 -12.78 17.08
C ASP A 8 -4.91 -12.29 15.76
N THR A 9 -4.12 -11.22 15.79
CA THR A 9 -3.52 -10.62 14.58
C THR A 9 -2.00 -10.76 14.50
N SER A 10 -1.34 -11.31 15.53
CA SER A 10 0.13 -11.43 15.53
C SER A 10 0.62 -12.43 14.49
N ARG A 11 -0.16 -13.50 14.26
CA ARG A 11 0.12 -14.55 13.27
C ARG A 11 -0.19 -14.15 11.84
N LEU A 12 -1.10 -13.18 11.64
CA LEU A 12 -1.40 -12.62 10.31
C LEU A 12 -0.21 -11.84 9.73
N LYS A 13 0.71 -11.38 10.56
CA LYS A 13 1.89 -10.59 10.13
C LYS A 13 2.79 -11.35 9.14
N SER A 14 2.91 -12.68 9.26
CA SER A 14 3.71 -13.47 8.31
C SER A 14 2.97 -13.69 6.99
N GLN A 15 1.64 -13.57 7.00
CA GLN A 15 0.79 -13.83 5.85
C GLN A 15 0.40 -12.55 5.10
N ILE A 16 0.57 -11.36 5.69
CA ILE A 16 0.11 -10.09 5.12
C ILE A 16 0.67 -9.82 3.71
N GLY A 17 1.88 -10.31 3.41
CA GLY A 17 2.47 -10.21 2.09
C GLY A 17 1.78 -11.04 1.01
N HIS A 18 1.10 -12.13 1.38
CA HIS A 18 0.27 -12.92 0.46
C HIS A 18 -1.05 -12.24 0.11
N TYR A 19 -1.43 -11.21 0.85
CA TYR A 19 -2.71 -10.54 0.63
C TYR A 19 -2.58 -9.18 -0.06
N ALA A 20 -1.36 -8.66 -0.18
CA ALA A 20 -1.12 -7.36 -0.79
C ALA A 20 -1.36 -7.35 -2.32
N ALA A 21 -1.39 -8.51 -2.98
CA ALA A 21 -1.66 -8.63 -4.42
C ALA A 21 -3.14 -8.91 -4.66
N PHE A 22 -3.73 -8.27 -5.68
CA PHE A 22 -5.12 -8.52 -6.11
C PHE A 22 -5.38 -10.01 -6.41
N ASN A 23 -4.43 -10.66 -7.11
CA ASN A 23 -4.46 -12.10 -7.32
C ASN A 23 -3.03 -12.64 -7.29
N THR A 24 -2.67 -13.36 -6.23
CA THR A 24 -1.29 -13.87 -6.06
C THR A 24 -0.89 -14.92 -7.07
N LYS A 25 -1.84 -15.60 -7.73
CA LYS A 25 -1.54 -16.62 -8.74
C LYS A 25 -1.20 -15.98 -10.07
N ASP A 26 -1.98 -14.97 -10.49
CA ASP A 26 -1.86 -14.38 -11.82
C ASP A 26 -0.99 -13.11 -11.82
N HIS A 27 -1.01 -12.34 -10.73
CA HIS A 27 -0.32 -11.05 -10.57
C HIS A 27 0.44 -10.96 -9.24
N PRO A 28 1.45 -11.83 -9.00
CA PRO A 28 2.24 -11.76 -7.78
C PRO A 28 3.03 -10.45 -7.70
N ILE A 29 3.09 -9.87 -6.50
CA ILE A 29 3.95 -8.71 -6.24
C ILE A 29 5.42 -9.09 -6.44
N ARG A 30 6.13 -8.26 -7.22
CA ARG A 30 7.57 -8.37 -7.45
C ARG A 30 8.29 -7.09 -7.01
N PRO A 31 9.41 -7.19 -6.27
CA PRO A 31 9.98 -8.39 -5.66
C PRO A 31 9.04 -9.04 -4.62
N ALA A 32 9.31 -10.27 -4.20
CA ALA A 32 8.45 -10.92 -3.23
C ALA A 32 8.50 -10.19 -1.88
N ILE A 33 7.33 -9.95 -1.28
CA ILE A 33 7.23 -9.31 0.04
C ILE A 33 7.89 -10.18 1.11
N TYR A 34 7.71 -11.49 1.03
CA TYR A 34 8.39 -12.45 1.89
C TYR A 34 9.58 -13.06 1.14
N ASP A 35 10.79 -12.71 1.58
CA ASP A 35 12.06 -13.20 1.02
C ASP A 35 12.69 -14.30 1.90
N GLY A 36 11.96 -14.77 2.92
CA GLY A 36 12.47 -15.74 3.91
C GLY A 36 13.38 -15.11 4.97
N SER A 37 13.70 -13.82 4.87
CA SER A 37 14.49 -13.13 5.89
C SER A 37 13.61 -12.71 7.07
N GLY A 38 14.22 -12.63 8.26
CA GLY A 38 13.59 -12.01 9.42
C GLY A 38 13.55 -10.48 9.34
N SER A 39 14.25 -9.90 8.36
CA SER A 39 14.31 -8.45 8.16
C SER A 39 13.09 -7.94 7.40
N ARG A 40 12.70 -6.70 7.70
CA ARG A 40 11.61 -6.00 7.01
C ARG A 40 12.08 -4.70 6.38
N THR A 41 13.39 -4.52 6.28
CA THR A 41 14.00 -3.30 5.75
C THR A 41 13.65 -3.05 4.29
N HIS A 42 13.31 -4.09 3.53
CA HIS A 42 12.87 -3.99 2.14
C HIS A 42 11.38 -3.70 1.97
N LEU A 43 10.59 -3.61 3.04
CA LEU A 43 9.14 -3.39 2.98
C LEU A 43 8.75 -1.90 3.03
N GLY A 44 7.46 -1.63 2.85
CA GLY A 44 6.91 -0.27 2.88
C GLY A 44 7.48 0.59 1.76
N ILE A 45 8.02 1.76 2.12
CA ILE A 45 8.56 2.74 1.16
C ILE A 45 9.80 2.21 0.42
N ASN A 46 10.49 1.19 0.95
CA ASN A 46 11.66 0.59 0.29
C ASN A 46 11.28 -0.48 -0.74
N HIS A 47 10.02 -0.90 -0.78
CA HIS A 47 9.52 -1.86 -1.76
C HIS A 47 8.84 -1.10 -2.91
N PRO A 48 9.19 -1.30 -4.19
CA PRO A 48 8.66 -0.48 -5.29
C PRO A 48 7.13 -0.49 -5.38
N VAL A 49 6.51 -1.66 -5.24
CA VAL A 49 5.03 -1.79 -5.26
C VAL A 49 4.37 -1.17 -4.00
N LEU A 50 4.83 -1.52 -2.79
CA LEU A 50 4.23 -0.99 -1.56
C LEU A 50 4.49 0.52 -1.41
N ALA A 51 5.61 1.02 -1.90
CA ALA A 51 5.93 2.43 -1.97
C ALA A 51 4.89 3.21 -2.77
N ARG A 52 4.49 2.69 -3.94
CA ARG A 52 3.40 3.28 -4.73
C ARG A 52 2.09 3.26 -3.97
N PHE A 53 1.76 2.15 -3.29
CA PHE A 53 0.51 2.00 -2.55
C PHE A 53 0.41 2.95 -1.34
N LEU A 54 1.53 3.19 -0.67
CA LEU A 54 1.63 4.08 0.49
C LEU A 54 1.86 5.55 0.09
N CYS A 55 2.17 5.82 -1.18
CA CYS A 55 2.31 7.18 -1.69
C CYS A 55 0.96 7.91 -1.55
N PRO A 56 0.93 9.18 -1.11
CA PRO A 56 -0.27 9.98 -1.15
C PRO A 56 -0.88 9.98 -2.55
N VAL A 57 -2.18 9.76 -2.68
CA VAL A 57 -2.84 9.57 -3.98
C VAL A 57 -2.60 10.76 -4.94
N ARG A 58 -2.58 11.98 -4.39
CA ARG A 58 -2.31 13.22 -5.15
C ARG A 58 -0.89 13.33 -5.70
N GLU A 59 0.06 12.61 -5.12
CA GLU A 59 1.46 12.58 -5.56
C GLU A 59 1.74 11.43 -6.53
N LEU A 60 0.74 10.57 -6.84
CA LEU A 60 0.92 9.43 -7.74
C LEU A 60 1.37 9.82 -9.15
N GLY A 61 0.93 10.99 -9.65
CA GLY A 61 1.38 11.51 -10.94
C GLY A 61 2.91 11.69 -10.95
N ARG A 62 3.44 12.37 -9.93
CA ARG A 62 4.89 12.58 -9.76
C ARG A 62 5.64 11.27 -9.51
N PHE A 63 5.03 10.34 -8.77
CA PHE A 63 5.59 9.00 -8.58
C PHE A 63 5.67 8.20 -9.89
N SER A 64 4.68 8.36 -10.78
CA SER A 64 4.64 7.67 -12.07
C SER A 64 5.66 8.24 -13.07
N GLU A 65 5.96 9.55 -12.96
CA GLU A 65 7.02 10.20 -13.74
C GLU A 65 8.43 9.82 -13.27
N ASP A 66 8.68 9.90 -11.96
CA ASP A 66 9.98 9.60 -11.34
C ASP A 66 9.79 9.07 -9.91
N ALA A 67 9.66 7.74 -9.80
CA ALA A 67 9.42 7.06 -8.54
C ALA A 67 10.57 7.27 -7.54
N ASP A 68 11.83 7.27 -8.00
CA ASP A 68 13.00 7.39 -7.13
C ASP A 68 13.08 8.79 -6.49
N LYS A 69 12.80 9.83 -7.28
CA LYS A 69 12.77 11.21 -6.78
C LYS A 69 11.58 11.44 -5.86
N ALA A 70 10.39 10.97 -6.22
CA ALA A 70 9.20 11.07 -5.39
C ALA A 70 9.42 10.39 -4.03
N LEU A 71 10.04 9.21 -4.03
CA LEU A 71 10.37 8.49 -2.80
C LEU A 71 11.40 9.21 -1.93
N LYS A 72 12.47 9.74 -2.53
CA LYS A 72 13.45 10.55 -1.80
C LYS A 72 12.81 11.78 -1.19
N ASP A 73 11.91 12.46 -1.91
CA ASP A 73 11.23 13.65 -1.40
C ASP A 73 10.29 13.31 -0.23
N ILE A 74 9.61 12.15 -0.27
CA ILE A 74 8.81 11.62 0.85
C ILE A 74 9.72 11.29 2.05
N GLN A 75 10.81 10.55 1.83
CA GLN A 75 11.74 10.16 2.89
C GLN A 75 12.45 11.35 3.54
N CYS A 76 12.78 12.38 2.76
CA CYS A 76 13.38 13.62 3.25
C CYS A 76 12.35 14.61 3.84
N GLY A 77 11.06 14.26 3.88
CA GLY A 77 10.01 15.12 4.44
C GLY A 77 9.71 16.37 3.62
N LYS A 78 10.09 16.40 2.33
CA LYS A 78 9.75 17.51 1.42
C LYS A 78 8.28 17.45 0.97
N VAL A 79 7.68 16.26 0.98
CA VAL A 79 6.24 16.07 0.79
C VAL A 79 5.56 16.20 2.15
N ASN A 80 4.64 17.14 2.27
CA ASN A 80 3.94 17.38 3.53
C ASN A 80 2.83 16.35 3.73
N LEU A 81 3.14 15.27 4.44
CA LEU A 81 2.21 14.20 4.79
C LEU A 81 1.28 14.68 5.92
N THR A 82 0.22 15.40 5.57
CA THR A 82 -0.83 15.79 6.52
C THR A 82 -1.82 14.63 6.74
N ALA A 83 -2.75 14.78 7.70
CA ALA A 83 -3.82 13.80 7.92
C ALA A 83 -4.72 13.58 6.67
N PHE A 84 -4.70 14.51 5.71
CA PHE A 84 -5.43 14.40 4.44
C PHE A 84 -4.59 13.75 3.31
N ALA A 85 -3.30 13.50 3.55
CA ALA A 85 -2.42 12.82 2.60
C ALA A 85 -2.68 11.31 2.62
N LEU A 86 -3.86 10.93 2.14
CA LEU A 86 -4.35 9.57 2.13
C LEU A 86 -3.60 8.71 1.10
N PRO A 87 -3.23 7.47 1.45
CA PRO A 87 -2.46 6.60 0.57
C PRO A 87 -3.27 6.07 -0.62
N ALA A 88 -2.59 5.88 -1.75
CA ALA A 88 -3.14 5.43 -3.02
C ALA A 88 -3.97 4.14 -2.94
N PHE A 89 -3.59 3.19 -2.06
CA PHE A 89 -4.31 1.92 -1.94
C PHE A 89 -5.77 2.05 -1.50
N LEU A 90 -6.18 3.23 -1.01
CA LEU A 90 -7.57 3.47 -0.67
C LEU A 90 -8.44 3.66 -1.90
N TRP A 91 -7.90 4.00 -3.08
CA TRP A 91 -8.70 4.25 -4.27
C TRP A 91 -8.70 3.09 -5.26
N ALA A 92 -9.79 2.96 -6.02
CA ALA A 92 -9.95 2.01 -7.11
C ALA A 92 -8.85 2.11 -8.19
N GLY A 93 -8.82 1.10 -9.05
CA GLY A 93 -7.89 0.98 -10.17
C GLY A 93 -6.86 -0.12 -10.00
N ASP A 94 -6.20 -0.45 -11.11
CA ASP A 94 -5.13 -1.45 -11.13
C ASP A 94 -3.89 -0.94 -11.88
N PRO A 95 -2.83 -0.51 -11.17
CA PRO A 95 -2.66 -0.55 -9.71
C PRO A 95 -3.52 0.48 -8.93
N PRO A 96 -3.80 0.27 -7.62
CA PRO A 96 -4.71 1.08 -6.81
C PRO A 96 -4.43 2.58 -6.87
N GLY A 97 -5.47 3.40 -6.91
CA GLY A 97 -5.39 4.84 -7.07
C GLY A 97 -5.07 5.30 -8.50
N GLN A 98 -5.06 4.38 -9.47
CA GLN A 98 -4.98 4.75 -10.89
C GLN A 98 -6.23 5.53 -11.35
N ASP A 99 -7.40 5.21 -10.80
CA ASP A 99 -8.66 5.85 -11.17
C ASP A 99 -8.98 7.06 -10.28
N TYR A 100 -7.98 7.60 -9.57
CA TYR A 100 -8.18 8.76 -8.70
C TYR A 100 -8.52 10.00 -9.52
N ASP A 101 -9.66 10.61 -9.19
CA ASP A 101 -10.10 11.90 -9.70
C ASP A 101 -9.88 12.99 -8.64
N ASP A 102 -9.08 14.01 -8.96
CA ASP A 102 -8.83 15.13 -8.05
C ASP A 102 -10.03 16.08 -7.95
N ASP A 103 -10.87 16.13 -8.98
CA ASP A 103 -12.12 16.91 -8.98
C ASP A 103 -13.21 16.24 -8.12
N ASN A 104 -13.12 14.92 -7.95
CA ASN A 104 -14.04 14.12 -7.16
C ASN A 104 -13.34 13.06 -6.29
N MET A 105 -12.58 13.51 -5.28
CA MET A 105 -11.76 12.62 -4.43
C MET A 105 -12.51 11.49 -3.70
N PHE A 106 -13.84 11.55 -3.59
CA PHE A 106 -14.64 10.50 -2.93
C PHE A 106 -14.99 9.35 -3.87
N GLU A 107 -14.87 9.55 -5.18
CA GLU A 107 -15.12 8.52 -6.17
C GLU A 107 -14.08 7.40 -6.05
N GLY A 108 -14.54 6.15 -5.97
CA GLY A 108 -13.68 4.99 -5.78
C GLY A 108 -12.91 4.98 -4.44
N MET A 109 -13.21 5.88 -3.50
CA MET A 109 -12.56 5.89 -2.18
C MET A 109 -13.02 4.68 -1.35
N PHE A 110 -12.05 3.99 -0.78
CA PHE A 110 -12.16 2.67 -0.13
C PHE A 110 -12.53 1.49 -1.06
N ASP A 111 -12.50 1.68 -2.38
CA ASP A 111 -12.65 0.60 -3.37
C ASP A 111 -11.29 0.07 -3.87
N GLY A 112 -10.19 0.68 -3.42
CA GLY A 112 -8.85 0.16 -3.65
C GLY A 112 -8.59 -1.13 -2.88
N TYR A 113 -7.63 -1.92 -3.37
CA TYR A 113 -7.27 -3.19 -2.75
C TYR A 113 -5.96 -3.10 -1.97
N LEU A 114 -5.97 -3.69 -0.78
CA LEU A 114 -4.77 -4.19 -0.09
C LEU A 114 -4.98 -5.63 0.45
N LEU A 115 -6.22 -6.10 0.38
CA LEU A 115 -6.80 -7.37 0.81
C LEU A 115 -8.16 -7.42 0.10
N GLU A 116 -8.35 -8.32 -0.88
CA GLU A 116 -9.66 -8.53 -1.52
C GLU A 116 -10.68 -8.95 -0.45
N ARG A 117 -11.85 -8.30 -0.38
CA ARG A 117 -12.96 -8.81 0.43
C ARG A 117 -13.41 -10.12 -0.21
N VAL A 118 -13.07 -11.24 0.43
CA VAL A 118 -13.69 -12.55 0.14
C VAL A 118 -15.12 -12.50 0.69
N GLY A 119 -15.98 -11.75 0.02
CA GLY A 119 -17.42 -11.81 0.17
C GLY A 119 -17.94 -12.85 -0.81
N VAL A 120 -17.91 -14.12 -0.41
CA VAL A 120 -18.73 -15.12 -1.09
C VAL A 120 -20.17 -14.89 -0.61
N PHE A 121 -21.01 -14.35 -1.48
CA PHE A 121 -22.47 -14.35 -1.32
C PHE A 121 -23.06 -15.60 -1.97
#